data_AF-A0A8J4TMU5-F1
#
_entry.id   AF-A0A8J4TMU5-F1
#
_cell.length_a   1.000
_cell.length_b   1.000
_cell.length_c   1.000
_cell.angle_alpha   90.00
_cell.angle_beta   90.00
_cell.angle_gamma   90.00
#
_symmetry.space_group_name_H-M   'P 1'
#
loop_
_entity.id
_entity.type
_entity.pdbx_description
1 polymer ?
#
loop_
_entity_poly.entity_id
_entity_poly.type
_entity_poly.pdbx_seq_one_letter_code
_entity_poly.pdbx_strand_id
1 'polypeptide(L)'
;MACCFIFSKICLFFLNFLFVLIGLLTVALGIWVVVDDQSFFETVAFFSKTQSTALQLYGDTELVRVCAWVLIAIGALVFILSFCGCWGVVSESRCLLIVYATLMSFIVLVEVVCVILLFALMSVWQPQLVSALSNTFSKTYVGTMGAFEVSGYEPFSLAMDAFMVQFECCGINGSTDFETAKTAEAWFARGRTFKTPSQTYIGDQVKLPTACCKFTSKTFFMDQKYSEFLGNMMNQRCPLSPPADYHLQPCKDVIPAQMDKHKVPLIVIPVVVLVLELICIGVAIYLAVMIKRWDDELYY
;
A
#
# COMPACT_ATOMS: atom_id res chain seq x y z
N MET A 1 41.99 13.73 14.07
CA MET A 1 40.71 14.50 14.05
C MET A 1 40.23 14.83 12.63
N ALA A 2 41.11 15.30 11.73
CA ALA A 2 40.72 15.65 10.34
C ALA A 2 40.06 14.51 9.52
N CYS A 3 40.57 13.28 9.61
CA CYS A 3 40.01 12.15 8.85
C CYS A 3 38.54 11.82 9.22
N CYS A 4 38.20 11.84 10.52
CA CYS A 4 36.84 11.62 10.99
C CYS A 4 35.87 12.71 10.51
N PHE A 5 36.30 13.97 10.55
CA PHE A 5 35.52 15.10 10.05
C PHE A 5 35.23 15.00 8.55
N ILE A 6 36.25 14.69 7.74
CA ILE A 6 36.09 14.51 6.28
C ILE A 6 35.17 13.33 5.97
N PHE A 7 35.37 12.20 6.65
CA PHE A 7 34.52 11.01 6.48
C PHE A 7 33.05 11.31 6.82
N SER A 8 32.79 11.98 7.95
CA SER A 8 31.44 12.39 8.35
C SER A 8 30.78 13.33 7.35
N LYS A 9 31.51 14.33 6.81
CA LYS A 9 31.01 15.22 5.75
C LYS A 9 30.62 14.44 4.50
N ILE A 10 31.53 13.59 4.03
CA ILE A 10 31.32 12.77 2.83
C ILE A 10 30.11 11.86 3.02
N CYS A 11 30.04 11.15 4.15
CA CYS A 11 28.93 10.24 4.45
C CYS A 11 27.59 10.96 4.51
N LEU A 12 27.49 12.07 5.25
CA LEU A 12 26.25 12.83 5.38
C LEU A 12 25.80 13.44 4.05
N PHE A 13 26.75 13.94 3.24
CA PHE A 13 26.45 14.46 1.91
C PHE A 13 25.93 13.38 0.98
N PHE A 14 26.63 12.25 0.85
CA PHE A 14 26.21 11.17 -0.06
C PHE A 14 24.86 10.56 0.34
N LEU A 15 24.61 10.37 1.64
CA LEU A 15 23.34 9.84 2.13
C LEU A 15 22.17 10.80 1.84
N ASN A 16 22.32 12.08 2.17
CA ASN A 16 21.27 13.07 1.88
C ASN A 16 21.11 13.28 0.37
N PHE A 17 22.17 13.17 -0.43
CA PHE A 17 22.07 13.27 -1.88
C PHE A 17 21.24 12.12 -2.46
N LEU A 18 21.42 10.89 -1.95
CA LEU A 18 20.56 9.76 -2.32
C LEU A 18 19.09 10.04 -1.97
N PHE A 19 18.81 10.59 -0.79
CA PHE A 19 17.44 10.95 -0.41
C PHE A 19 16.86 12.10 -1.21
N VAL A 20 17.67 13.06 -1.67
CA VAL A 20 17.24 14.08 -2.64
C VAL A 20 16.75 13.41 -3.92
N LEU A 21 17.51 12.45 -4.46
CA LEU A 21 17.11 11.73 -5.67
C LEU A 21 15.84 10.89 -5.45
N ILE A 22 15.74 10.18 -4.32
CA ILE A 22 14.55 9.40 -3.96
C ILE A 22 13.33 10.31 -3.79
N GLY A 23 13.49 11.46 -3.11
CA GLY A 23 12.42 12.43 -2.91
C GLY A 23 11.91 13.01 -4.22
N LEU A 24 12.81 13.43 -5.11
CA LEU A 24 12.47 13.92 -6.45
C LEU A 24 11.76 12.86 -7.29
N LEU A 25 12.27 11.63 -7.29
CA LEU A 25 11.62 10.51 -7.99
C LEU A 25 10.22 10.26 -7.44
N THR A 26 10.06 10.25 -6.12
CA THR A 26 8.77 10.03 -5.44
C THR A 26 7.76 11.13 -5.80
N VAL A 27 8.19 12.40 -5.81
CA VAL A 27 7.36 13.53 -6.25
C VAL A 27 6.97 13.37 -7.71
N ALA A 28 7.91 13.04 -8.59
CA ALA A 28 7.64 12.86 -10.01
C ALA A 28 6.64 11.73 -10.27
N LEU A 29 6.80 10.58 -9.59
CA LEU A 29 5.85 9.46 -9.68
C LEU A 29 4.46 9.87 -9.16
N GLY A 30 4.39 10.59 -8.04
CA GLY A 30 3.13 11.08 -7.50
C GLY A 30 2.42 12.07 -8.44
N ILE A 31 3.17 13.02 -9.03
CA ILE A 31 2.62 13.95 -10.03
C ILE A 31 2.13 13.20 -11.26
N TRP A 32 2.87 12.20 -11.73
CA TRP A 32 2.45 11.36 -12.86
C TRP A 32 1.09 10.73 -12.57
N VAL A 33 0.91 10.09 -11.41
CA VAL A 33 -0.39 9.50 -11.02
C VAL A 33 -1.51 10.55 -10.92
N VAL A 34 -1.23 11.76 -10.43
CA VAL A 34 -2.25 12.82 -10.34
C VAL A 34 -2.66 13.37 -11.72
N VAL A 35 -1.72 13.43 -12.67
CA VAL A 35 -1.94 14.00 -14.00
C VAL A 35 -2.53 12.98 -14.97
N ASP A 36 -2.02 11.76 -14.94
CA ASP A 36 -2.37 10.67 -15.84
C ASP A 36 -2.04 9.32 -15.18
N ASP A 37 -2.97 8.88 -14.33
CA ASP A 37 -2.92 7.60 -13.64
C ASP A 37 -2.96 6.42 -14.60
N GLN A 38 -3.73 6.53 -15.69
CA GLN A 38 -3.82 5.49 -16.72
C GLN A 38 -2.44 5.17 -17.30
N SER A 39 -1.72 6.17 -17.85
CA SER A 39 -0.40 5.94 -18.45
C SER A 39 0.66 5.47 -17.45
N PHE A 40 0.58 5.94 -16.19
CA PHE A 40 1.45 5.45 -15.12
C PHE A 40 1.27 3.95 -14.92
N PHE A 41 0.03 3.49 -14.79
CA PHE A 41 -0.26 2.09 -14.54
C PHE A 41 0.06 1.19 -15.73
N GLU A 42 -0.11 1.65 -16.98
CA GLU A 42 0.34 0.88 -18.15
C GLU A 42 1.87 0.72 -18.16
N THR A 43 2.59 1.77 -17.78
CA THR A 43 4.06 1.76 -17.74
C THR A 43 4.57 0.79 -16.67
N VAL A 44 3.98 0.81 -15.48
CA VAL A 44 4.30 -0.14 -14.41
C VAL A 44 3.98 -1.59 -14.83
N ALA A 45 2.87 -1.80 -15.55
CA ALA A 45 2.51 -3.10 -16.12
C ALA A 45 3.56 -3.60 -17.13
N PHE A 46 4.12 -2.72 -17.95
CA PHE A 46 5.16 -3.06 -18.92
C PHE A 46 6.47 -3.49 -18.24
N PHE A 47 6.93 -2.75 -17.23
CA PHE A 47 8.22 -3.01 -16.57
C PHE A 47 8.21 -4.17 -15.58
N SER A 48 7.08 -4.45 -14.93
CA SER A 48 7.00 -5.48 -13.89
C SER A 48 7.00 -6.92 -14.41
N LYS A 49 7.03 -7.15 -15.74
CA LYS A 49 6.78 -8.47 -16.41
C LYS A 49 5.50 -9.18 -15.91
N THR A 50 4.68 -8.46 -15.17
CA THR A 50 3.39 -8.83 -14.65
C THR A 50 2.45 -7.96 -15.45
N GLN A 51 1.74 -8.54 -16.43
CA GLN A 51 0.84 -7.81 -17.30
C GLN A 51 -0.32 -7.27 -16.46
N SER A 52 -0.14 -6.09 -15.85
CA SER A 52 -0.90 -5.59 -14.72
C SER A 52 -2.16 -4.82 -15.14
N THR A 53 -3.10 -5.46 -15.82
CA THR A 53 -4.48 -4.95 -16.01
C THR A 53 -5.23 -4.68 -14.70
N ALA A 54 -4.85 -5.32 -13.58
CA ALA A 54 -5.37 -4.98 -12.24
C ALA A 54 -4.98 -3.57 -11.78
N LEU A 55 -3.83 -3.06 -12.23
CA LEU A 55 -3.30 -1.76 -11.84
C LEU A 55 -3.96 -0.63 -12.67
N GLN A 56 -4.20 -0.88 -13.95
CA GLN A 56 -4.99 0.01 -14.83
C GLN A 56 -6.43 0.17 -14.34
N LEU A 57 -7.00 -0.88 -13.73
CA LEU A 57 -8.35 -0.82 -13.15
C LEU A 57 -8.39 0.06 -11.89
N TYR A 58 -7.28 0.27 -11.17
CA TYR A 58 -7.24 1.16 -10.00
C TYR A 58 -7.23 2.65 -10.37
N GLY A 59 -6.91 2.97 -11.64
CA GLY A 59 -7.06 4.31 -12.17
C GLY A 59 -8.50 4.78 -12.03
N ASP A 60 -8.70 6.05 -11.69
CA ASP A 60 -9.96 6.74 -11.39
C ASP A 60 -10.61 6.49 -10.03
N THR A 61 -9.97 5.80 -9.09
CA THR A 61 -10.49 5.73 -7.70
C THR A 61 -10.04 6.94 -6.87
N GLU A 62 -10.98 7.54 -6.12
CA GLU A 62 -10.70 8.60 -5.12
C GLU A 62 -9.54 8.22 -4.18
N LEU A 63 -9.43 6.93 -3.84
CA LEU A 63 -8.34 6.40 -3.02
C LEU A 63 -6.97 6.56 -3.68
N VAL A 64 -6.82 6.21 -4.96
CA VAL A 64 -5.54 6.35 -5.69
C VAL A 64 -5.13 7.82 -5.75
N ARG A 65 -6.09 8.71 -5.98
CA ARG A 65 -5.83 10.15 -6.01
C ARG A 65 -5.37 10.68 -4.65
N VAL A 66 -6.01 10.26 -3.55
CA VAL A 66 -5.57 10.60 -2.19
C VAL A 66 -4.17 10.06 -1.92
N CYS A 67 -3.90 8.79 -2.26
CA CYS A 67 -2.58 8.19 -2.10
C CYS A 67 -1.50 8.92 -2.91
N ALA A 68 -1.81 9.36 -4.13
CA ALA A 68 -0.89 10.11 -4.98
C ALA A 68 -0.54 11.48 -4.36
N TRP A 69 -1.53 12.21 -3.84
CA TRP A 69 -1.26 13.46 -3.12
C TRP A 69 -0.42 13.26 -1.86
N VAL A 70 -0.68 12.20 -1.10
CA VAL A 70 0.15 11.84 0.06
C VAL A 70 1.57 11.50 -0.37
N LEU A 71 1.75 10.76 -1.47
CA LEU A 71 3.06 10.42 -2.03
C LEU A 71 3.84 11.68 -2.43
N ILE A 72 3.19 12.65 -3.09
CA ILE A 72 3.78 13.95 -3.43
C ILE A 72 4.21 14.68 -2.15
N ALA A 73 3.34 14.76 -1.14
CA ALA A 73 3.64 15.46 0.11
C ALA A 73 4.84 14.85 0.85
N ILE A 74 4.87 13.52 0.98
CA ILE A 74 5.98 12.78 1.61
C ILE A 74 7.27 12.97 0.80
N GLY A 75 7.21 12.79 -0.52
CA GLY A 75 8.38 12.96 -1.39
C GLY A 75 8.94 14.39 -1.34
N ALA A 76 8.08 15.40 -1.30
CA ALA A 76 8.48 16.80 -1.18
C ALA A 76 9.14 17.10 0.17
N LEU A 77 8.58 16.54 1.26
CA LEU A 77 9.18 16.65 2.59
C LEU A 77 10.58 16.02 2.62
N VAL A 78 10.73 14.80 2.11
CA VAL A 78 12.02 14.10 2.01
C VAL A 78 13.01 14.92 1.18
N PHE A 79 12.58 15.45 0.02
CA PHE A 79 13.42 16.30 -0.83
C PHE A 79 13.90 17.55 -0.09
N ILE A 80 13.00 18.32 0.53
CA ILE A 80 13.34 19.58 1.23
C ILE A 80 14.33 19.30 2.36
N LEU A 81 14.04 18.32 3.21
CA LEU A 81 14.88 17.97 4.34
C LEU A 81 16.28 17.53 3.89
N SER A 82 16.34 16.67 2.89
CA SER A 82 17.61 16.14 2.37
C SER A 82 18.41 17.21 1.62
N PHE A 83 17.74 18.11 0.91
CA PHE A 83 18.37 19.24 0.25
C PHE A 83 19.01 20.19 1.27
N CYS A 84 18.32 20.50 2.37
CA CYS A 84 18.88 21.26 3.48
C CYS A 84 20.11 20.57 4.09
N GLY A 85 20.07 19.25 4.26
CA GLY A 85 21.22 18.46 4.74
C GLY A 85 22.44 18.57 3.81
N CYS A 86 22.25 18.35 2.51
CA CYS A 86 23.30 18.50 1.49
C CYS A 86 23.87 19.93 1.47
N TRP A 87 23.00 20.93 1.41
CA TRP A 87 23.41 22.34 1.35
C TRP A 87 24.14 22.76 2.63
N GLY A 88 23.74 22.22 3.78
CA GLY A 88 24.39 22.47 5.07
C GLY A 88 25.82 21.95 5.11
N VAL A 89 26.07 20.78 4.54
CA VAL A 89 27.42 20.22 4.42
C VAL A 89 28.26 21.01 3.41
N VAL A 90 27.72 21.32 2.22
CA VAL A 90 28.46 22.02 1.15
C VAL A 90 28.81 23.45 1.54
N SER A 91 27.87 24.16 2.16
CA SER A 91 28.08 25.55 2.57
C SER A 91 28.85 25.66 3.89
N GLU A 92 29.14 24.53 4.54
CA GLU A 92 29.71 24.45 5.89
C GLU A 92 28.97 25.36 6.89
N SER A 93 27.66 25.51 6.69
CA SER A 93 26.85 26.46 7.46
C SER A 93 26.30 25.78 8.71
N ARG A 94 26.80 26.21 9.87
CA ARG A 94 26.31 25.76 11.19
C ARG A 94 24.80 25.93 11.32
N CYS A 95 24.29 27.08 10.88
CA CYS A 95 22.86 27.39 10.96
C CYS A 95 22.04 26.35 10.19
N LEU A 96 22.46 26.00 8.98
CA LEU A 96 21.71 25.08 8.13
C LEU A 96 21.81 23.63 8.62
N LEU A 97 22.96 23.21 9.17
CA LEU A 97 23.11 21.92 9.84
C LEU A 97 22.25 21.80 11.11
N ILE A 98 22.13 22.90 11.88
CA ILE A 98 21.23 22.94 13.05
C ILE A 98 19.77 22.87 12.60
N VAL A 99 19.37 23.63 11.59
CA VAL A 99 18.00 23.57 11.03
C VAL A 99 17.68 22.16 10.51
N TYR A 100 18.61 21.52 9.81
CA TYR A 100 18.45 20.12 9.40
C TYR A 100 18.24 19.19 10.60
N ALA A 101 19.09 19.29 11.62
CA ALA A 101 19.00 18.45 12.81
C ALA A 101 17.70 18.67 13.61
N THR A 102 17.22 19.91 13.71
CA THR A 102 15.96 20.22 14.41
C THR A 102 14.75 19.68 13.66
N LEU A 103 14.70 19.84 12.33
CA LEU A 103 13.62 19.30 11.52
C LEU A 103 13.61 17.77 11.55
N MET A 104 14.77 17.11 11.44
CA MET A 104 14.86 15.65 11.59
C MET A 104 14.44 15.17 12.98
N SER A 105 14.82 15.89 14.04
CA SER A 105 14.38 15.56 15.40
C SER A 105 12.86 15.65 15.54
N PHE A 106 12.22 16.60 14.87
CA PHE A 106 10.76 16.71 14.85
C PHE A 106 10.11 15.52 14.12
N ILE A 107 10.69 15.03 13.02
CA ILE A 107 10.20 13.84 12.32
C ILE A 107 10.30 12.59 13.21
N VAL A 108 11.42 12.39 13.89
CA VAL A 108 11.60 11.29 14.86
C VAL A 108 10.50 11.32 15.93
N LEU A 109 10.17 12.51 16.46
CA LEU A 109 9.12 12.65 17.46
C LEU A 109 7.74 12.26 16.90
N VAL A 110 7.42 12.70 15.68
CA VAL A 110 6.16 12.33 15.01
C VAL A 110 6.12 10.83 14.74
N GLU A 111 7.21 10.22 14.28
CA GLU A 111 7.30 8.78 14.03
C GLU A 111 7.02 7.97 15.30
N VAL A 112 7.69 8.32 16.41
CA VAL A 112 7.50 7.65 17.70
C VAL A 112 6.05 7.80 18.19
N VAL A 113 5.46 8.99 18.08
CA VAL A 113 4.04 9.22 18.44
C VAL A 113 3.11 8.39 17.56
N CYS A 114 3.33 8.35 16.25
CA CYS A 114 2.54 7.55 15.31
C CYS A 114 2.61 6.06 15.64
N VAL A 115 3.81 5.54 15.92
CA VAL A 115 4.00 4.14 16.32
C VAL A 115 3.25 3.84 17.62
N ILE A 116 3.40 4.68 18.64
CA ILE A 116 2.71 4.51 19.92
C ILE A 116 1.19 4.53 19.73
N LEU A 117 0.65 5.49 18.99
CA LEU A 117 -0.79 5.60 18.74
C LEU A 117 -1.32 4.39 17.96
N LEU A 118 -0.58 3.93 16.95
CA LEU A 118 -0.96 2.78 16.14
C LEU A 118 -1.07 1.51 16.98
N PHE A 119 -0.13 1.25 17.89
CA PHE A 119 -0.16 0.09 18.77
C PHE A 119 -1.12 0.26 19.96
N ALA A 120 -1.14 1.42 20.61
CA ALA A 120 -1.96 1.66 21.81
C ALA A 120 -3.46 1.71 21.49
N LEU A 121 -3.83 2.21 20.31
CA LEU A 121 -5.23 2.36 19.91
C LEU A 121 -5.67 1.29 18.90
N MET A 122 -4.87 0.24 18.69
CA MET A 122 -5.18 -0.83 17.74
C MET A 122 -6.58 -1.42 17.97
N SER A 123 -6.96 -1.63 19.24
CA SER A 123 -8.28 -2.15 19.63
C SER A 123 -9.44 -1.20 19.33
N VAL A 124 -9.18 0.10 19.19
CA VAL A 124 -10.19 1.13 18.91
C VAL A 124 -10.39 1.29 17.40
N TRP A 125 -9.30 1.38 16.63
CA TRP A 125 -9.38 1.65 15.19
C TRP A 125 -9.72 0.41 14.37
N GLN A 126 -9.34 -0.80 14.80
CA GLN A 126 -9.63 -2.03 14.04
C GLN A 126 -11.13 -2.25 13.78
N PRO A 127 -12.04 -2.18 14.79
CA PRO A 127 -13.48 -2.34 14.54
C PRO A 127 -14.05 -1.23 13.64
N GLN A 128 -13.55 -0.01 13.78
CA GLN A 128 -13.98 1.13 12.97
C GLN A 128 -13.56 0.95 11.50
N LEU A 129 -12.34 0.49 11.27
CA LEU A 129 -11.83 0.17 9.94
C LEU A 129 -12.63 -0.96 9.30
N VAL A 130 -12.88 -2.05 10.04
CA VAL A 130 -13.67 -3.18 9.55
C VAL A 130 -15.10 -2.73 9.22
N SER A 131 -15.72 -1.90 10.05
CA SER A 131 -17.09 -1.43 9.78
C SER A 131 -17.17 -0.48 8.58
N ALA A 132 -16.21 0.42 8.42
CA ALA A 132 -16.09 1.26 7.23
C ALA A 132 -15.87 0.41 5.96
N LEU A 133 -14.99 -0.60 6.04
CA LEU A 133 -14.72 -1.51 4.94
C LEU A 133 -15.96 -2.35 4.60
N SER A 134 -16.69 -2.88 5.58
CA SER A 134 -17.94 -3.60 5.35
C SER A 134 -19.01 -2.73 4.68
N ASN A 135 -19.09 -1.45 5.04
CA ASN A 135 -20.04 -0.52 4.43
C ASN A 135 -19.68 -0.24 2.96
N THR A 136 -18.41 0.03 2.67
CA THR A 136 -17.93 0.18 1.28
C THR A 136 -18.13 -1.11 0.50
N PHE A 137 -17.83 -2.25 1.12
CA PHE A 137 -18.05 -3.56 0.53
C PHE A 137 -19.50 -3.75 0.11
N SER A 138 -20.46 -3.47 1.01
CA SER A 138 -21.88 -3.59 0.70
C SER A 138 -22.30 -2.75 -0.51
N LYS A 139 -21.83 -1.50 -0.57
CA LYS A 139 -22.26 -0.52 -1.58
C LYS A 139 -21.58 -0.66 -2.94
N THR A 140 -20.42 -1.31 -3.01
CA THR A 140 -19.57 -1.27 -4.21
C THR A 140 -19.24 -2.65 -4.74
N TYR A 141 -19.24 -3.69 -3.91
CA TYR A 141 -18.88 -5.03 -4.36
C TYR A 141 -19.98 -5.67 -5.22
N VAL A 142 -19.64 -6.01 -6.47
CA VAL A 142 -20.49 -6.74 -7.42
C VAL A 142 -19.87 -8.07 -7.86
N GLY A 143 -18.63 -8.36 -7.47
CA GLY A 143 -17.85 -9.49 -7.99
C GLY A 143 -17.47 -9.30 -9.46
N THR A 144 -16.44 -9.99 -9.93
CA THR A 144 -15.91 -9.82 -11.29
C THR A 144 -15.95 -11.11 -12.10
N MET A 145 -15.45 -12.20 -11.51
CA MET A 145 -15.31 -13.48 -12.21
C MET A 145 -16.66 -14.14 -12.51
N GLY A 146 -16.95 -14.32 -13.79
CA GLY A 146 -18.18 -14.94 -14.27
C GLY A 146 -19.42 -14.03 -14.26
N ALA A 147 -19.34 -12.86 -13.63
CA ALA A 147 -20.45 -11.90 -13.57
C ALA A 147 -20.39 -10.87 -14.71
N PHE A 148 -19.19 -10.35 -15.02
CA PHE A 148 -18.99 -9.28 -16.00
C PHE A 148 -17.96 -9.66 -17.07
N GLU A 149 -18.03 -8.99 -18.23
CA GLU A 149 -16.95 -9.05 -19.21
C GLU A 149 -15.73 -8.29 -18.68
N VAL A 150 -14.53 -8.64 -19.18
CA VAL A 150 -13.25 -8.09 -18.69
C VAL A 150 -13.21 -6.56 -18.76
N SER A 151 -13.89 -5.96 -19.73
CA SER A 151 -14.01 -4.50 -19.92
C SER A 151 -14.94 -3.79 -18.93
N GLY A 152 -15.71 -4.53 -18.13
CA GLY A 152 -16.71 -4.01 -17.20
C GLY A 152 -16.40 -4.30 -15.73
N TYR A 153 -15.17 -4.68 -15.39
CA TYR A 153 -14.80 -4.95 -13.99
C TYR A 153 -14.80 -3.67 -13.15
N GLU A 154 -15.48 -3.72 -12.01
CA GLU A 154 -15.37 -2.66 -11.02
C GLU A 154 -14.05 -2.82 -10.25
N PRO A 155 -13.22 -1.77 -10.12
CA PRO A 155 -11.88 -1.82 -9.52
C PRO A 155 -11.87 -2.44 -8.13
N PHE A 156 -12.82 -1.98 -7.31
CA PHE A 156 -13.01 -2.45 -5.95
C PHE A 156 -13.40 -3.93 -5.92
N SER A 157 -14.26 -4.38 -6.84
CA SER A 157 -14.70 -5.78 -6.89
C SER A 157 -13.57 -6.71 -7.31
N LEU A 158 -12.72 -6.29 -8.26
CA LEU A 158 -11.56 -7.09 -8.68
C LEU A 158 -10.55 -7.23 -7.53
N ALA A 159 -10.27 -6.12 -6.85
CA ALA A 159 -9.39 -6.13 -5.69
C ALA A 159 -9.92 -7.08 -4.61
N MET A 160 -11.20 -6.95 -4.26
CA MET A 160 -11.83 -7.82 -3.28
C MET A 160 -11.85 -9.29 -3.70
N ASP A 161 -12.07 -9.58 -4.98
CA ASP A 161 -11.99 -10.94 -5.52
C ASP A 161 -10.57 -11.50 -5.39
N ALA A 162 -9.55 -10.72 -5.76
CA ALA A 162 -8.16 -11.10 -5.60
C ALA A 162 -7.81 -11.32 -4.12
N PHE A 163 -8.29 -10.44 -3.22
CA PHE A 163 -8.13 -10.60 -1.77
C PHE A 163 -8.76 -11.91 -1.28
N MET A 164 -10.01 -12.19 -1.63
CA MET A 164 -10.71 -13.41 -1.22
C MET A 164 -10.03 -14.69 -1.72
N VAL A 165 -9.58 -14.71 -2.98
CA VAL A 165 -8.87 -15.87 -3.55
C VAL A 165 -7.47 -16.04 -2.96
N GLN A 166 -6.73 -14.95 -2.79
CA GLN A 166 -5.36 -14.99 -2.27
C GLN A 166 -5.34 -15.46 -0.81
N PHE A 167 -6.22 -14.90 0.01
CA PHE A 167 -6.28 -15.17 1.45
C PHE A 167 -7.25 -16.30 1.82
N GLU A 168 -7.91 -16.94 0.86
CA GLU A 168 -8.79 -18.10 1.10
C GLU A 168 -9.89 -17.78 2.13
N CYS A 169 -10.60 -16.69 1.88
CA CYS A 169 -11.68 -16.18 2.73
C CYS A 169 -12.85 -15.70 1.85
N CYS A 170 -14.01 -15.45 2.45
CA CYS A 170 -15.20 -15.01 1.71
C CYS A 170 -15.93 -13.92 2.48
N GLY A 171 -16.04 -12.73 1.88
CA GLY A 171 -16.65 -11.56 2.52
C GLY A 171 -15.81 -11.00 3.67
N ILE A 172 -16.12 -9.77 4.08
CA ILE A 172 -15.47 -9.12 5.22
C ILE A 172 -15.85 -9.82 6.51
N ASN A 173 -17.14 -10.11 6.71
CA ASN A 173 -17.68 -10.77 7.89
C ASN A 173 -18.00 -12.26 7.67
N GLY A 174 -17.55 -12.84 6.55
CA GLY A 174 -17.90 -14.21 6.17
C GLY A 174 -19.00 -14.23 5.11
N SER A 175 -19.56 -15.41 4.86
CA SER A 175 -20.65 -15.60 3.91
C SER A 175 -21.93 -14.81 4.26
N THR A 176 -22.08 -14.37 5.51
CA THR A 176 -23.21 -13.56 5.98
C THR A 176 -23.33 -12.22 5.26
N ASP A 177 -22.23 -11.68 4.74
CA ASP A 177 -22.28 -10.45 3.95
C ASP A 177 -23.19 -10.60 2.72
N PHE A 178 -23.30 -11.80 2.17
CA PHE A 178 -24.08 -12.10 0.96
C PHE A 178 -25.49 -12.65 1.23
N GLU A 179 -25.96 -12.69 2.48
CA GLU A 179 -27.29 -13.22 2.81
C GLU A 179 -28.41 -12.25 2.46
N THR A 180 -28.16 -10.94 2.51
CA THR A 180 -29.21 -9.92 2.33
C THR A 180 -28.74 -8.74 1.48
N ALA A 181 -29.69 -8.09 0.80
CA ALA A 181 -29.43 -6.85 0.06
C ALA A 181 -28.99 -5.67 0.96
N LYS A 182 -29.15 -5.77 2.30
CA LYS A 182 -28.66 -4.76 3.23
C LYS A 182 -27.14 -4.87 3.46
N THR A 183 -26.63 -6.09 3.47
CA THR A 183 -25.22 -6.40 3.75
C THR A 183 -24.37 -6.49 2.48
N ALA A 184 -24.98 -6.70 1.32
CA ALA A 184 -24.33 -6.62 0.01
C ALA A 184 -25.24 -5.97 -1.05
N GLU A 185 -25.52 -4.67 -0.89
CA GLU A 185 -26.43 -3.89 -1.74
C GLU A 185 -26.10 -4.01 -3.24
N ALA A 186 -24.86 -3.72 -3.62
CA ALA A 186 -24.44 -3.77 -5.03
C ALA A 186 -24.44 -5.20 -5.59
N TRP A 187 -24.03 -6.19 -4.79
CA TRP A 187 -24.06 -7.60 -5.16
C TRP A 187 -25.47 -8.07 -5.47
N PHE A 188 -26.44 -7.73 -4.63
CA PHE A 188 -27.84 -8.11 -4.84
C PHE A 188 -28.46 -7.41 -6.04
N ALA A 189 -28.06 -6.15 -6.30
CA ALA A 189 -28.55 -5.35 -7.42
C ALA A 189 -27.99 -5.80 -8.78
N ARG A 190 -26.69 -6.15 -8.85
CA ARG A 190 -26.01 -6.39 -10.14
C ARG A 190 -25.08 -7.61 -10.17
N GLY A 191 -24.55 -8.04 -9.02
CA GLY A 191 -23.46 -9.01 -8.95
C GLY A 191 -23.85 -10.48 -9.06
N ARG A 192 -25.11 -10.85 -8.76
CA ARG A 192 -25.61 -12.24 -8.80
C ARG A 192 -25.81 -12.77 -10.22
N THR A 193 -24.71 -12.86 -10.97
CA THR A 193 -24.64 -13.39 -12.34
C THR A 193 -23.45 -14.34 -12.43
N PHE A 194 -23.66 -15.50 -13.02
CA PHE A 194 -22.60 -16.48 -13.27
C PHE A 194 -22.74 -17.06 -14.67
N LYS A 195 -21.79 -16.73 -15.55
CA LYS A 195 -21.75 -17.18 -16.94
C LYS A 195 -20.82 -18.38 -17.08
N THR A 196 -21.34 -19.45 -17.66
CA THR A 196 -20.57 -20.61 -18.14
C THR A 196 -20.67 -20.68 -19.67
N PRO A 197 -19.80 -21.43 -20.37
CA PRO A 197 -19.92 -21.62 -21.81
C PRO A 197 -21.28 -22.17 -22.26
N SER A 198 -21.94 -22.93 -21.38
CA SER A 198 -23.22 -23.59 -21.65
C SER A 198 -24.45 -22.80 -21.21
N GLN A 199 -24.36 -22.02 -20.12
CA GLN A 199 -25.53 -21.41 -19.48
C GLN A 199 -25.15 -20.19 -18.63
N THR A 200 -26.07 -19.24 -18.52
CA THR A 200 -25.98 -18.12 -17.58
C THR A 200 -26.97 -18.34 -16.43
N TYR A 201 -26.48 -18.23 -15.21
CA TYR A 201 -27.24 -18.31 -13.96
C TYR A 201 -27.36 -16.92 -13.35
N ILE A 202 -28.54 -16.59 -12.82
CA ILE A 202 -28.83 -15.25 -12.28
C ILE A 202 -29.62 -15.33 -10.98
N GLY A 203 -29.50 -14.29 -10.14
CA GLY A 203 -30.27 -14.13 -8.92
C GLY A 203 -29.97 -15.23 -7.90
N ASP A 204 -31.03 -15.81 -7.32
CA ASP A 204 -30.92 -16.76 -6.18
C ASP A 204 -30.25 -18.10 -6.52
N GLN A 205 -30.00 -18.36 -7.81
CA GLN A 205 -29.22 -19.50 -8.28
C GLN A 205 -27.73 -19.33 -7.95
N VAL A 206 -27.24 -18.09 -7.90
CA VAL A 206 -25.85 -17.76 -7.54
C VAL A 206 -25.80 -17.44 -6.05
N LYS A 207 -25.29 -18.39 -5.25
CA LYS A 207 -25.30 -18.29 -3.78
C LYS A 207 -24.21 -17.39 -3.24
N LEU A 208 -23.00 -17.50 -3.78
CA LEU A 208 -21.84 -16.72 -3.39
C LEU A 208 -21.03 -16.33 -4.63
N PRO A 209 -20.22 -15.27 -4.54
CA PRO A 209 -19.31 -14.91 -5.61
C PRO A 209 -18.30 -16.02 -5.90
N THR A 210 -17.89 -16.11 -7.16
CA THR A 210 -16.88 -17.06 -7.63
C THR A 210 -15.57 -16.96 -6.83
N ALA A 211 -15.21 -15.77 -6.34
CA ALA A 211 -14.01 -15.55 -5.54
C ALA A 211 -14.01 -16.30 -4.20
N CYS A 212 -15.18 -16.68 -3.68
CA CYS A 212 -15.30 -17.47 -2.46
C CYS A 212 -15.02 -18.97 -2.68
N CYS A 213 -14.91 -19.42 -3.93
CA CYS A 213 -14.71 -20.82 -4.28
C CYS A 213 -13.27 -21.28 -4.06
N LYS A 214 -13.10 -22.58 -3.86
CA LYS A 214 -11.79 -23.23 -3.82
C LYS A 214 -11.21 -23.39 -5.22
N PHE A 215 -9.93 -23.05 -5.37
CA PHE A 215 -9.18 -23.18 -6.62
C PHE A 215 -8.06 -24.21 -6.50
N THR A 216 -7.83 -24.99 -7.56
CA THR A 216 -6.69 -25.93 -7.67
C THR A 216 -5.38 -25.19 -7.86
N SER A 217 -5.40 -24.07 -8.59
CA SER A 217 -4.28 -23.15 -8.75
C SER A 217 -4.77 -21.70 -8.70
N LYS A 218 -3.97 -20.82 -8.10
CA LYS A 218 -4.21 -19.37 -8.06
C LYS A 218 -3.37 -18.60 -9.09
N THR A 219 -2.55 -19.30 -9.89
CA THR A 219 -1.64 -18.67 -10.84
C THR A 219 -2.39 -17.84 -11.89
N PHE A 220 -3.61 -18.23 -12.26
CA PHE A 220 -4.45 -17.47 -13.19
C PHE A 220 -4.76 -16.04 -12.70
N PHE A 221 -4.80 -15.81 -11.38
CA PHE A 221 -4.94 -14.45 -10.83
C PHE A 221 -3.66 -13.64 -10.99
N MET A 222 -2.50 -14.26 -10.70
CA MET A 222 -1.19 -13.60 -10.81
C MET A 222 -0.81 -13.32 -12.27
N ASP A 223 -1.16 -14.25 -13.17
CA ASP A 223 -0.98 -14.14 -14.62
C ASP A 223 -2.10 -13.33 -15.29
N GLN A 224 -3.09 -12.85 -14.51
CA GLN A 224 -4.22 -12.03 -14.95
C GLN A 224 -5.08 -12.64 -16.06
N LYS A 225 -5.13 -13.97 -16.08
CA LYS A 225 -5.96 -14.77 -16.97
C LYS A 225 -7.33 -15.03 -16.32
N TYR A 226 -8.03 -13.95 -15.98
CA TYR A 226 -9.30 -14.04 -15.25
C TYR A 226 -10.36 -14.85 -16.00
N SER A 227 -10.31 -14.92 -17.34
CA SER A 227 -11.20 -15.76 -18.15
C SER A 227 -10.96 -17.26 -17.98
N GLU A 228 -9.78 -17.68 -17.52
CA GLU A 228 -9.41 -19.09 -17.30
C GLU A 228 -9.81 -19.59 -15.90
N PHE A 229 -10.54 -18.80 -15.12
CA PHE A 229 -10.93 -19.14 -13.75
C PHE A 229 -11.70 -20.48 -13.67
N LEU A 230 -12.56 -20.79 -14.65
CA LEU A 230 -13.34 -22.04 -14.68
C LEU A 230 -12.45 -23.29 -14.68
N GLY A 231 -11.31 -23.26 -15.37
CA GLY A 231 -10.39 -24.40 -15.43
C GLY A 231 -9.63 -24.62 -14.12
N ASN A 232 -9.57 -23.60 -13.27
CA ASN A 232 -8.83 -23.61 -12.02
C ASN A 232 -9.74 -23.80 -10.79
N MET A 233 -11.07 -23.79 -10.95
CA MET A 233 -11.97 -24.11 -9.85
C MET A 233 -11.94 -25.60 -9.52
N MET A 234 -11.89 -25.95 -8.23
CA MET A 234 -12.03 -27.36 -7.80
C MET A 234 -13.39 -27.94 -8.18
N ASN A 235 -14.44 -27.11 -8.10
CA ASN A 235 -15.77 -27.44 -8.57
C ASN A 235 -16.32 -26.30 -9.42
N GLN A 236 -16.57 -26.55 -10.70
CA GLN A 236 -17.09 -25.55 -11.64
C GLN A 236 -18.52 -25.09 -11.34
N ARG A 237 -19.27 -25.87 -10.56
CA ARG A 237 -20.59 -25.49 -10.07
C ARG A 237 -20.56 -24.82 -8.71
N CYS A 238 -19.37 -24.56 -8.15
CA CYS A 238 -19.22 -24.00 -6.81
C CYS A 238 -20.16 -22.82 -6.53
N PRO A 239 -20.27 -21.76 -7.38
CA PRO A 239 -21.17 -20.64 -7.12
C PRO A 239 -22.66 -20.98 -6.97
N LEU A 240 -23.06 -22.19 -7.40
CA LEU A 240 -24.42 -22.72 -7.39
C LEU A 240 -24.62 -23.83 -6.32
N SER A 241 -23.53 -24.39 -5.79
CA SER A 241 -23.45 -25.63 -5.02
C SER A 241 -23.24 -25.35 -3.52
N PRO A 242 -23.37 -26.34 -2.60
CA PRO A 242 -23.50 -26.11 -1.16
C PRO A 242 -22.15 -25.80 -0.46
N PRO A 243 -22.14 -25.53 0.86
CA PRO A 243 -21.03 -24.84 1.56
C PRO A 243 -19.63 -25.48 1.48
N ALA A 244 -19.53 -26.77 1.13
CA ALA A 244 -18.27 -27.52 1.17
C ALA A 244 -17.20 -27.00 0.17
N ASP A 245 -17.63 -26.36 -0.91
CA ASP A 245 -16.76 -25.88 -1.99
C ASP A 245 -16.20 -24.47 -1.76
N TYR A 246 -16.59 -23.80 -0.66
CA TYR A 246 -16.20 -22.42 -0.37
C TYR A 246 -15.19 -22.30 0.76
N HIS A 247 -14.55 -21.13 0.80
CA HIS A 247 -13.81 -20.62 1.95
C HIS A 247 -14.73 -19.72 2.80
N LEU A 248 -15.44 -20.28 3.78
CA LEU A 248 -16.47 -19.54 4.54
C LEU A 248 -15.91 -18.63 5.65
N GLN A 249 -14.60 -18.61 5.85
CA GLN A 249 -13.96 -17.84 6.90
C GLN A 249 -14.04 -16.33 6.58
N PRO A 250 -14.34 -15.47 7.57
CA PRO A 250 -14.32 -14.02 7.39
C PRO A 250 -12.92 -13.52 7.03
N CYS A 251 -12.80 -12.69 6.00
CA CYS A 251 -11.50 -12.11 5.64
C CYS A 251 -10.90 -11.26 6.75
N LYS A 252 -11.73 -10.61 7.58
CA LYS A 252 -11.25 -9.82 8.73
C LYS A 252 -10.47 -10.65 9.76
N ASP A 253 -10.71 -11.96 9.83
CA ASP A 253 -10.05 -12.86 10.79
C ASP A 253 -8.82 -13.54 10.18
N VAL A 254 -8.84 -13.80 8.88
CA VAL A 254 -7.73 -14.47 8.16
C VAL A 254 -6.59 -13.50 7.84
N ILE A 255 -6.91 -12.25 7.47
CA ILE A 255 -5.90 -11.26 7.05
C ILE A 255 -4.87 -10.99 8.16
N PRO A 256 -5.24 -10.71 9.42
CA PRO A 256 -4.27 -10.49 10.49
C PRO A 256 -3.34 -11.69 10.70
N ALA A 257 -3.89 -12.91 10.66
CA ALA A 257 -3.12 -14.14 10.85
C ALA A 257 -2.11 -14.40 9.70
N GLN A 258 -2.45 -14.02 8.47
CA GLN A 258 -1.56 -14.12 7.31
C GLN A 258 -0.54 -12.97 7.26
N MET A 259 -0.95 -11.76 7.67
CA MET A 259 -0.05 -10.61 7.84
C MET A 259 0.97 -10.85 8.95
N ASP A 260 0.62 -11.58 10.00
CA ASP A 260 1.55 -12.00 11.06
C ASP A 260 2.75 -12.80 10.53
N LYS A 261 2.59 -13.51 9.41
CA LYS A 261 3.68 -14.25 8.75
C LYS A 261 4.66 -13.33 8.02
N HIS A 262 4.22 -12.13 7.63
CA HIS A 262 5.01 -11.14 6.90
C HIS A 262 5.14 -9.81 7.66
N LYS A 263 4.96 -9.81 9.00
CA LYS A 263 5.08 -8.59 9.81
C LYS A 263 6.52 -8.09 9.99
N VAL A 264 7.51 -8.92 9.66
CA VAL A 264 8.93 -8.60 9.87
C VAL A 264 9.33 -7.32 9.14
N PRO A 265 9.06 -7.11 7.83
CA PRO A 265 9.34 -5.84 7.16
C PRO A 265 8.61 -4.64 7.78
N LEU A 266 7.36 -4.82 8.23
CA LEU A 266 6.56 -3.74 8.82
C LEU A 266 7.17 -3.18 10.11
N ILE A 267 7.90 -4.02 10.87
CA ILE A 267 8.60 -3.61 12.10
C ILE A 267 10.03 -3.18 11.79
N VAL A 268 10.72 -3.92 10.92
CA VAL A 268 12.13 -3.69 10.62
C VAL A 268 12.35 -2.38 9.88
N ILE A 269 11.49 -2.01 8.91
CA ILE A 269 11.67 -0.80 8.11
C ILE A 269 11.64 0.48 8.98
N PRO A 270 10.61 0.72 9.83
CA PRO A 270 10.60 1.88 10.73
C PRO A 270 11.81 1.92 11.67
N VAL A 271 12.22 0.77 12.22
CA VAL A 271 13.41 0.72 13.10
C VAL A 271 14.68 1.12 12.35
N VAL A 272 14.86 0.66 11.12
CA VAL A 272 16.01 1.04 10.29
C VAL A 272 15.98 2.53 9.95
N VAL A 273 14.80 3.07 9.60
CA VAL A 273 14.62 4.50 9.33
C VAL A 273 14.97 5.32 10.56
N LEU A 274 14.41 5.00 11.72
CA LEU A 274 14.69 5.65 12.99
C LEU A 274 16.20 5.65 13.33
N VAL A 275 16.87 4.50 13.20
CA VAL A 275 18.32 4.41 13.46
C VAL A 275 19.09 5.31 12.51
N LEU A 276 18.71 5.32 11.23
CA LEU A 276 19.35 6.15 10.23
C LEU A 276 19.13 7.65 10.48
N GLU A 277 17.93 8.07 10.87
CA GLU A 277 17.62 9.45 11.25
C GLU A 277 18.46 9.90 12.46
N LEU A 278 18.58 9.06 13.49
CA LEU A 278 19.41 9.34 14.67
C LEU A 278 20.89 9.48 14.32
N ILE A 279 21.40 8.64 13.41
CA ILE A 279 22.77 8.76 12.89
C ILE A 279 22.95 10.09 12.15
N CYS A 280 22.02 10.45 11.26
CA CYS A 280 22.05 11.71 10.52
C CYS A 280 22.06 12.94 11.44
N ILE A 281 21.19 12.94 12.46
CA ILE A 281 21.11 14.00 13.47
C ILE A 281 22.44 14.10 14.22
N GLY A 282 22.97 12.97 14.70
CA GLY A 282 24.23 12.94 15.42
C GLY A 282 25.41 13.46 14.61
N VAL A 283 25.51 13.05 13.33
CA VAL A 283 26.55 13.53 12.42
C VAL A 283 26.38 15.02 12.10
N ALA A 284 25.16 15.51 11.88
CA ALA A 284 24.90 16.92 11.62
C ALA A 284 25.28 17.80 12.82
N ILE A 285 24.92 17.40 14.04
CA ILE A 285 25.30 18.11 15.28
C ILE A 285 26.83 18.08 15.45
N TYR A 286 27.47 16.92 15.25
CA TYR A 286 28.93 16.81 15.31
C TYR A 286 29.61 17.77 14.34
N LEU A 287 29.16 17.82 13.08
CA LEU A 287 29.69 18.75 12.08
C LEU A 287 29.48 20.21 12.48
N ALA A 288 28.28 20.57 12.97
CA ALA A 288 27.99 21.92 13.43
C ALA A 288 28.90 22.35 14.60
N VAL A 289 29.15 21.46 15.56
CA VAL A 289 30.05 21.68 16.72
C VAL A 289 31.52 21.73 16.30
N MET A 290 31.92 20.98 15.29
CA MET A 290 33.28 21.04 14.76
C MET A 290 33.52 22.34 13.98
N ILE A 291 32.60 22.73 13.10
CA ILE A 291 32.66 24.01 12.38
C ILE A 291 32.70 25.16 13.40
N LYS A 292 31.76 25.13 14.37
CA LYS A 292 31.96 25.52 15.78
C LYS A 292 33.35 26.03 16.21
N ARG A 293 34.14 25.01 16.51
CA ARG A 293 35.45 25.13 17.08
C ARG A 293 36.46 25.72 16.10
N TRP A 294 36.32 25.44 14.81
CA TRP A 294 37.25 25.93 13.79
C TRP A 294 37.13 27.43 13.58
N ASP A 295 35.92 28.00 13.54
CA ASP A 295 35.83 29.48 13.46
C ASP A 295 36.34 30.10 14.76
N ASP A 296 36.04 29.52 15.93
CA ASP A 296 36.52 30.05 17.22
C ASP A 296 38.07 30.01 17.31
N GLU A 297 38.73 29.00 16.72
CA GLU A 297 40.20 28.89 16.63
C GLU A 297 40.82 29.81 15.54
N LEU A 298 40.06 30.28 14.55
CA LEU A 298 40.54 31.21 13.51
C LEU A 298 40.54 32.69 13.94
N TYR A 299 39.71 33.04 14.94
CA TYR A 299 39.56 34.41 15.44
C TYR A 299 40.40 34.74 16.69
N TYR A 300 41.18 33.78 17.20
CA TYR A 300 42.12 33.94 18.33
C TYR A 300 43.53 33.55 17.92
#